data_AF-A0A0F9TP84-F1
#
_entry.id   AF-A0A0F9TP84-F1
#
_cell.length_a   1.000
_cell.length_b   1.000
_cell.length_c   1.000
_cell.angle_alpha   90.00
_cell.angle_beta   90.00
_cell.angle_gamma   90.00
#
_symmetry.space_group_name_H-M   'P 1'
#
loop_
_entity.id
_entity.type
_entity.pdbx_description
1 polymer ?
#
loop_
_entity_poly.entity_id
_entity_poly.type
_entity_poly.pdbx_seq_one_letter_code
_entity_poly.pdbx_strand_id
1 'polypeptide(L)'
;MMKNLGVYSEVIDISTKEQSVIFSEEGEHGRGEFVWKKKHLLEFQFNHEVIEEELKQEYSDETKTKLQTILDTKQCMSAHSLSFLLWIDKISKVLGSKDPIQISIRNDHPIKIIMQFPQLGNSSLLYYLAPRISEEDHEEDDDLNDF
;
A
#
# COMPACT_ATOMS: atom_id res chain seq x y z
N MET A 1 8.19 -6.00 -11.05
CA MET A 1 6.96 -5.92 -10.25
C MET A 1 6.03 -4.79 -10.71
N MET A 2 6.55 -3.65 -11.22
CA MET A 2 5.77 -2.43 -11.51
C MET A 2 6.04 -1.85 -12.92
N LYS A 3 6.11 -2.69 -13.96
CA LYS A 3 6.61 -2.28 -15.30
C LYS A 3 5.76 -1.24 -16.05
N ASN A 4 4.56 -0.93 -15.57
CA ASN A 4 3.60 -0.04 -16.24
C ASN A 4 3.23 1.18 -15.38
N LEU A 5 3.97 1.42 -14.29
CA LEU A 5 3.85 2.62 -13.46
C LEU A 5 5.11 3.47 -13.65
N GLY A 6 5.00 4.79 -13.48
CA GLY A 6 6.04 5.78 -13.74
C GLY A 6 5.89 6.51 -15.06
N VAL A 7 4.72 6.40 -15.70
CA VAL A 7 4.42 7.18 -16.91
C VAL A 7 3.85 8.55 -16.54
N TYR A 8 3.04 8.60 -15.48
CA TYR A 8 2.26 9.78 -15.14
C TYR A 8 2.77 10.47 -13.86
N SER A 9 3.38 9.74 -12.92
CA SER A 9 3.89 10.32 -11.68
C SER A 9 5.12 9.59 -11.15
N GLU A 10 5.92 10.30 -10.35
CA GLU A 10 6.97 9.68 -9.51
C GLU A 10 6.45 9.22 -8.15
N VAL A 11 5.18 9.52 -7.85
CA VAL A 11 4.48 9.11 -6.64
C VAL A 11 3.52 7.97 -6.97
N ILE A 12 3.54 6.93 -6.14
CA ILE A 12 2.61 5.80 -6.21
C ILE A 12 1.79 5.74 -4.95
N ASP A 13 0.47 5.74 -5.13
CA ASP A 13 -0.47 5.40 -4.08
C ASP A 13 -0.60 3.89 -3.98
N ILE A 14 -0.46 3.39 -2.77
CA ILE A 14 -0.67 1.98 -2.47
C ILE A 14 -1.91 1.88 -1.58
N SER A 15 -3.00 1.40 -2.18
CA SER A 15 -4.26 1.17 -1.49
C SER A 15 -4.46 -0.32 -1.20
N THR A 16 -4.76 -0.66 0.04
CA THR A 16 -5.03 -2.02 0.50
C THR A 16 -6.48 -2.14 0.92
N LYS A 17 -7.16 -3.14 0.34
CA LYS A 17 -8.53 -3.56 0.64
C LYS A 17 -8.49 -5.03 1.03
N GLU A 18 -9.57 -5.55 1.62
CA GLU A 18 -9.64 -6.93 2.12
C GLU A 18 -9.26 -8.00 1.06
N GLN A 19 -9.53 -7.72 -0.22
CA GLN A 19 -9.31 -8.67 -1.32
C GLN A 19 -8.21 -8.26 -2.31
N SER A 20 -7.61 -7.08 -2.14
CA SER A 20 -6.66 -6.56 -3.12
C SER A 20 -5.69 -5.52 -2.58
N VAL A 21 -4.51 -5.47 -3.20
CA VAL A 21 -3.57 -4.35 -3.14
C VAL A 21 -3.56 -3.67 -4.50
N ILE A 22 -3.76 -2.36 -4.51
CA ILE A 22 -3.86 -1.53 -5.70
C ILE A 22 -2.68 -0.55 -5.65
N PHE A 23 -1.97 -0.46 -6.76
CA PHE A 23 -0.92 0.53 -6.99
C PHE A 23 -1.42 1.47 -8.07
N SER A 24 -1.51 2.77 -7.77
CA SER A 24 -1.97 3.77 -8.71
C SER A 24 -0.98 4.94 -8.80
N GLU A 25 -0.97 5.58 -9.96
CA GLU A 25 -0.30 6.85 -10.19
C GLU A 25 -1.29 7.80 -10.86
N GLU A 26 -1.22 9.07 -10.49
CA GLU A 26 -1.99 10.14 -11.11
C GLU A 26 -1.07 11.33 -11.33
N GLY A 27 -1.19 11.94 -12.52
CA GLY A 27 -0.49 13.16 -12.87
C GLY A 27 -1.25 13.90 -13.97
N GLU A 28 -0.75 15.08 -14.36
CA GLU A 28 -1.45 15.99 -15.27
C GLU A 28 -1.94 15.36 -16.58
N HIS A 29 -1.24 14.34 -17.07
CA HIS A 29 -1.44 13.76 -18.40
C HIS A 29 -2.19 12.41 -18.37
N GLY A 30 -2.61 11.93 -17.19
CA GLY A 30 -3.37 10.70 -17.07
C GLY A 30 -3.14 9.95 -15.77
N ARG A 31 -3.66 8.70 -15.75
CA ARG A 31 -3.59 7.82 -14.60
C ARG A 31 -3.19 6.40 -14.99
N GLY A 32 -2.47 5.73 -14.10
CA GLY A 32 -2.08 4.33 -14.22
C GLY A 32 -2.57 3.54 -13.01
N GLU A 33 -2.98 2.28 -13.22
CA GLU A 33 -3.37 1.39 -12.14
C GLU A 33 -2.86 -0.03 -12.38
N PHE A 34 -2.43 -0.68 -11.30
CA PHE A 34 -2.07 -2.09 -11.28
C PHE A 34 -2.60 -2.77 -10.02
N VAL A 35 -3.28 -3.91 -10.19
CA VAL A 35 -4.01 -4.58 -9.09
C VAL A 35 -3.47 -5.98 -8.81
N TRP A 36 -3.06 -6.21 -7.57
CA TRP A 36 -2.92 -7.56 -7.01
C TRP A 36 -4.16 -7.98 -6.26
N LYS A 37 -4.77 -9.07 -6.71
CA LYS A 37 -5.81 -9.77 -5.96
C LYS A 37 -5.14 -10.66 -4.93
N LYS A 38 -5.83 -10.97 -3.82
CA LYS A 38 -5.36 -11.89 -2.78
C LYS A 38 -4.76 -13.19 -3.32
N LYS A 39 -5.37 -13.77 -4.36
CA LYS A 39 -4.88 -15.00 -5.04
C LYS A 39 -3.53 -14.86 -5.77
N HIS A 40 -3.05 -13.64 -6.00
CA HIS A 40 -1.73 -13.37 -6.60
C HIS A 40 -0.62 -13.27 -5.54
N LEU A 41 -0.98 -13.24 -4.26
CA LEU A 41 -0.07 -13.06 -3.14
C LEU A 41 0.20 -14.42 -2.47
N LEU A 42 1.44 -14.62 -2.01
CA LEU A 42 1.80 -15.81 -1.22
C LEU A 42 1.02 -15.84 0.10
N GLU A 43 0.93 -14.69 0.75
CA GLU A 43 0.18 -14.46 1.97
C GLU A 43 -0.39 -13.04 1.95
N PHE A 44 -1.56 -12.85 2.54
CA PHE A 44 -2.18 -11.55 2.70
C PHE A 44 -2.92 -11.49 4.03
N GLN A 45 -2.58 -10.50 4.84
CA GLN A 45 -3.23 -10.21 6.11
C GLN A 45 -3.74 -8.78 6.09
N PHE A 46 -5.00 -8.61 6.46
CA PHE A 46 -5.65 -7.31 6.64
C PHE A 46 -6.08 -7.23 8.10
N ASN A 47 -5.73 -6.13 8.79
CA ASN A 47 -6.11 -5.98 10.19
C ASN A 47 -7.59 -5.59 10.26
N HIS A 48 -8.41 -6.47 10.84
CA HIS A 48 -9.84 -6.28 11.01
C HIS A 48 -10.22 -5.71 12.38
N GLU A 49 -9.27 -5.49 13.31
CA GLU A 49 -9.54 -5.09 14.70
C GLU A 49 -10.44 -3.84 14.79
N VAL A 50 -10.18 -2.82 13.97
CA VAL A 50 -10.99 -1.61 13.92
C VAL A 50 -12.42 -1.89 13.42
N ILE A 51 -12.56 -2.84 12.49
CA ILE A 51 -13.86 -3.27 11.93
C ILE A 51 -14.62 -4.10 12.97
N GLU A 52 -13.93 -5.01 13.66
CA GLU A 52 -14.51 -5.85 14.72
C GLU A 52 -14.98 -5.02 15.92
N GLU A 53 -14.30 -3.94 16.29
CA GLU A 53 -14.74 -3.02 17.34
C GLU A 53 -16.02 -2.25 16.97
N GLU A 54 -16.12 -1.76 15.74
CA GLU A 54 -17.34 -1.10 15.24
C GLU A 54 -18.54 -2.07 15.19
N LEU A 55 -18.29 -3.34 14.87
CA LEU A 55 -19.32 -4.38 14.74
C LEU A 55 -19.80 -4.95 16.06
N LYS A 56 -19.02 -4.88 17.15
CA LYS A 56 -19.44 -5.32 18.49
C LYS A 56 -20.69 -4.58 18.99
N GLN A 57 -21.05 -3.44 18.38
CA GLN A 57 -22.16 -2.59 18.82
C GLN A 57 -23.54 -2.96 18.21
N GLU A 58 -23.64 -3.81 17.17
CA GLU A 58 -24.94 -4.18 16.57
C GLU A 58 -24.98 -5.63 16.04
N TYR A 59 -25.91 -6.46 16.54
CA TYR A 59 -26.16 -7.82 16.07
C TYR A 59 -27.57 -7.99 15.48
N SER A 60 -27.73 -7.85 14.16
CA SER A 60 -28.92 -8.26 13.37
C SER A 60 -28.51 -8.74 11.97
N ASP A 61 -29.42 -9.26 11.14
CA ASP A 61 -29.09 -9.65 9.75
C ASP A 61 -28.71 -8.43 8.86
N GLU A 62 -29.11 -7.20 9.22
CA GLU A 62 -28.60 -5.97 8.61
C GLU A 62 -27.09 -5.78 8.89
N THR A 63 -26.57 -6.34 9.97
CA THR A 63 -25.14 -6.30 10.32
C THR A 63 -24.29 -6.96 9.23
N LYS A 64 -24.74 -8.03 8.56
CA LYS A 64 -23.94 -8.67 7.49
C LYS A 64 -23.78 -7.77 6.26
N THR A 65 -24.84 -7.07 5.86
CA THR A 65 -24.79 -6.14 4.73
C THR A 65 -23.97 -4.90 5.08
N LYS A 66 -24.12 -4.37 6.31
CA LYS A 66 -23.27 -3.29 6.82
C LYS A 66 -21.79 -3.71 6.89
N LEU A 67 -21.51 -4.93 7.35
CA LEU A 67 -20.16 -5.50 7.46
C LEU A 67 -19.50 -5.67 6.08
N GLN A 68 -20.23 -6.21 5.10
CA GLN A 68 -19.73 -6.27 3.72
C GLN A 68 -19.45 -4.87 3.17
N THR A 69 -20.33 -3.91 3.44
CA THR A 69 -20.14 -2.51 3.03
C THR A 69 -18.90 -1.89 3.69
N ILE A 70 -18.66 -2.12 4.98
CA ILE A 70 -17.48 -1.64 5.69
C ILE A 70 -16.21 -2.29 5.14
N LEU A 71 -16.22 -3.61 4.88
CA LEU A 71 -15.08 -4.31 4.28
C LEU A 71 -14.77 -3.83 2.86
N ASP A 72 -15.80 -3.51 2.07
CA ASP A 72 -15.66 -3.00 0.71
C ASP A 72 -15.16 -1.54 0.67
N THR A 73 -15.47 -0.75 1.72
CA THR A 73 -15.15 0.68 1.80
C THR A 73 -13.88 1.00 2.61
N LYS A 74 -13.54 0.20 3.64
CA LYS A 74 -12.31 0.38 4.40
C LYS A 74 -11.11 0.06 3.53
N GLN A 75 -10.34 1.10 3.25
CA GLN A 75 -9.05 1.00 2.59
C GLN A 75 -7.99 1.67 3.47
N CYS A 76 -6.79 1.09 3.44
CA CYS A 76 -5.59 1.74 3.95
C CYS A 76 -4.78 2.21 2.74
N MET A 77 -4.48 3.50 2.68
CA MET A 77 -3.84 4.17 1.56
C MET A 77 -2.61 4.92 2.03
N SER A 78 -1.53 4.85 1.26
CA SER A 78 -0.30 5.58 1.53
C SER A 78 0.46 5.85 0.24
N ALA A 79 0.95 7.08 0.07
CA ALA A 79 1.65 7.54 -1.12
C ALA A 79 3.17 7.43 -0.93
N HIS A 80 3.91 6.97 -1.95
CA HIS A 80 5.35 6.73 -1.83
C HIS A 80 6.14 6.99 -3.11
N SER A 81 7.47 7.15 -2.98
CA SER A 81 8.39 7.28 -4.10
C SER A 81 8.44 6.03 -4.96
N LEU A 82 8.06 6.14 -6.24
CA LEU A 82 8.17 5.07 -7.24
C LEU A 82 9.62 4.62 -7.40
N SER A 83 10.56 5.57 -7.47
CA SER A 83 11.98 5.27 -7.71
C SER A 83 12.56 4.31 -6.67
N PHE A 84 12.12 4.45 -5.41
CA PHE A 84 12.50 3.54 -4.34
C PHE A 84 11.89 2.14 -4.54
N LEU A 85 10.61 2.06 -4.88
CA LEU A 85 9.93 0.79 -5.15
C LEU A 85 10.52 0.06 -6.38
N LEU A 86 10.96 0.79 -7.41
CA LEU A 86 11.71 0.22 -8.54
C LEU A 86 13.08 -0.31 -8.13
N TRP A 87 13.71 0.27 -7.11
CA TRP A 87 14.97 -0.24 -6.57
C TRP A 87 14.76 -1.54 -5.78
N ILE A 88 13.69 -1.61 -4.98
CA ILE A 88 13.22 -2.85 -4.33
C ILE A 88 12.97 -3.95 -5.38
N ASP A 89 12.35 -3.63 -6.53
CA ASP A 89 12.16 -4.57 -7.65
C ASP A 89 13.47 -5.00 -8.34
N LYS A 90 14.53 -4.21 -8.24
CA LYS A 90 15.86 -4.63 -8.74
C LYS A 90 16.51 -5.62 -7.79
N ILE A 91 16.42 -5.36 -6.47
CA ILE A 91 16.96 -6.25 -5.44
C ILE A 91 16.20 -7.57 -5.41
N SER A 92 14.88 -7.55 -5.59
CA SER A 92 14.06 -8.78 -5.61
C SER A 92 14.54 -9.84 -6.60
N LYS A 93 15.29 -9.45 -7.64
CA LYS A 93 15.82 -10.37 -8.65
C LYS A 93 16.89 -11.34 -8.13
N VAL A 94 17.49 -11.07 -6.96
CA VAL A 94 18.40 -12.03 -6.32
C VAL A 94 17.67 -13.07 -5.47
N LEU A 95 16.37 -12.88 -5.24
CA LEU A 95 15.52 -13.81 -4.50
C LEU A 95 15.11 -14.99 -5.40
N GLY A 96 15.01 -16.18 -4.80
CA GLY A 96 14.41 -17.34 -5.45
C GLY A 96 12.91 -17.16 -5.64
N SER A 97 12.30 -17.98 -6.51
CA SER A 97 10.87 -17.89 -6.84
C SER A 97 9.91 -18.12 -5.67
N LYS A 98 10.40 -18.63 -4.54
CA LYS A 98 9.63 -18.89 -3.31
C LYS A 98 10.03 -17.99 -2.14
N ASP A 99 11.06 -17.15 -2.31
CA ASP A 99 11.53 -16.27 -1.25
C ASP A 99 10.61 -15.04 -1.19
N PRO A 100 9.90 -14.79 -0.07
CA PRO A 100 8.91 -13.74 0.00
C PRO A 100 9.56 -12.36 0.21
N ILE A 101 8.92 -11.33 -0.35
CA ILE A 101 9.09 -9.95 0.08
C ILE A 101 7.89 -9.61 0.94
N GLN A 102 8.13 -9.31 2.22
CA GLN A 102 7.07 -8.89 3.12
C GLN A 102 6.96 -7.37 3.10
N ILE A 103 5.77 -6.87 2.78
CA ILE A 103 5.43 -5.45 2.77
C ILE A 103 4.34 -5.23 3.80
N SER A 104 4.51 -4.25 4.68
CA SER A 104 3.50 -3.84 5.65
C SER A 104 3.19 -2.36 5.46
N ILE A 105 1.90 -2.06 5.37
CA ILE A 105 1.36 -0.74 5.03
C ILE A 105 0.39 -0.34 6.13
N ARG A 106 0.47 0.92 6.54
CA ARG A 106 -0.43 1.55 7.50
C ARG A 106 -0.57 3.02 7.10
N ASN A 107 -1.76 3.59 7.20
CA ASN A 107 -1.99 5.02 6.95
C ASN A 107 -1.01 5.86 7.78
N ASP A 108 -0.47 6.92 7.18
CA ASP A 108 0.38 7.93 7.82
C ASP A 108 1.64 7.36 8.48
N HIS A 109 2.09 6.18 8.05
CA HIS A 109 3.29 5.54 8.57
C HIS A 109 4.22 5.08 7.46
N PRO A 110 5.54 5.02 7.71
CA PRO A 110 6.46 4.47 6.75
C PRO A 110 6.09 3.04 6.35
N ILE A 111 6.13 2.73 5.05
CA ILE A 111 6.04 1.35 4.59
C ILE A 111 7.24 0.59 5.11
N LYS A 112 6.98 -0.57 5.68
CA LYS A 112 8.00 -1.51 6.12
C LYS A 112 8.17 -2.59 5.05
N ILE A 113 9.39 -2.79 4.58
CA ILE A 113 9.73 -3.86 3.62
C ILE A 113 10.80 -4.75 4.25
N ILE A 114 10.52 -6.05 4.33
CA ILE A 114 11.48 -7.06 4.79
C ILE A 114 11.78 -8.01 3.63
N MET A 115 13.07 -8.23 3.39
CA MET A 115 13.57 -9.24 2.46
C MET A 115 14.54 -10.17 3.20
N GLN A 116 14.36 -11.47 2.99
CA GLN A 116 15.29 -12.49 3.47
C GLN A 116 16.07 -13.02 2.28
N PHE A 117 17.38 -13.22 2.44
CA PHE A 117 18.28 -13.72 1.40
C PHE A 117 18.94 -15.02 1.86
N PRO A 118 18.23 -16.17 1.78
CA PRO A 118 18.79 -17.46 2.20
C PRO A 118 20.08 -17.81 1.45
N GLN A 119 20.12 -17.49 0.16
CA GLN A 119 21.26 -17.75 -0.74
C GLN A 119 22.48 -16.86 -0.43
N LEU A 120 22.30 -15.78 0.34
CA LEU A 120 23.36 -14.88 0.79
C LEU A 120 23.62 -15.07 2.29
N GLY A 121 23.78 -16.33 2.72
CA GLY A 121 24.13 -16.68 4.09
C GLY A 121 23.03 -16.38 5.11
N ASN A 122 21.76 -16.49 4.72
CA ASN A 122 20.60 -16.13 5.55
C ASN A 122 20.63 -14.67 6.05
N SER A 123 21.12 -13.76 5.22
CA SER A 123 21.07 -12.32 5.51
C SER A 123 19.65 -11.75 5.33
N SER A 124 19.41 -10.57 5.87
CA SER A 124 18.12 -9.88 5.74
C SER A 124 18.31 -8.38 5.50
N LEU A 125 17.34 -7.77 4.82
CA LEU A 125 17.23 -6.33 4.67
C LEU A 125 15.88 -5.87 5.20
N LEU A 126 15.91 -4.77 5.95
CA LEU A 126 14.75 -4.08 6.49
C LEU A 126 14.78 -2.62 6.03
N TYR A 127 13.75 -2.21 5.31
CA TYR A 127 13.58 -0.83 4.85
C TYR A 127 12.33 -0.21 5.48
N TYR A 128 12.44 1.09 5.76
CA TYR A 128 11.31 1.97 6.06
C TYR A 128 11.29 3.07 5.00
N LEU A 129 10.14 3.24 4.34
CA LEU A 129 9.94 4.28 3.34
C LEU A 129 8.86 5.22 3.83
N ALA A 130 9.24 6.46 4.15
CA ALA A 130 8.29 7.48 4.59
C ALA A 130 7.19 7.70 3.53
N PRO A 131 5.95 7.98 3.96
CA PRO A 131 4.92 8.44 3.05
C PRO A 131 5.31 9.79 2.43
N ARG A 132 4.83 10.03 1.22
CA ARG A 132 4.76 11.37 0.64
C ARG A 132 3.38 11.94 0.97
N ILE A 133 3.34 13.25 1.13
CA ILE A 133 2.10 14.00 1.24
C ILE A 133 1.48 14.00 -0.17
N SER A 134 0.15 13.84 -0.28
CA SER A 134 -0.52 13.92 -1.57
C SER A 134 -0.44 15.35 -2.10
N GLU A 135 -0.39 15.55 -3.42
CA GLU A 135 -0.33 16.92 -3.98
C GLU A 135 -1.59 17.74 -3.64
N GLU A 136 -2.71 17.08 -3.34
CA GLU A 136 -3.97 17.72 -2.91
C GLU A 136 -3.88 18.31 -1.49
N ASP A 137 -3.01 17.78 -0.62
CA ASP A 137 -2.81 18.31 0.74
C ASP A 137 -1.85 19.52 0.76
N HIS A 138 -1.27 19.91 -0.38
CA HIS A 138 -0.38 21.08 -0.48
C HIS A 138 -1.14 22.41 -0.69
N GLU A 139 -2.46 22.40 -0.90
CA GLU A 139 -3.25 23.62 -1.13
C GLU A 139 -3.62 24.39 0.16
N GLU A 140 -3.37 23.86 1.37
CA GLU A 140 -3.80 24.51 2.62
C GLU A 140 -2.71 25.35 3.34
N ASP A 141 -1.46 25.36 2.89
CA ASP A 141 -0.33 26.02 3.60
C ASP A 141 0.26 27.26 2.89
N ASP A 142 -0.26 27.66 1.72
CA ASP A 142 0.22 28.86 1.00
C ASP A 142 -0.48 30.19 1.42
N ASP A 143 -1.39 30.15 2.39
CA ASP A 143 -2.07 31.33 2.97
C ASP A 143 -1.30 31.94 4.17
N LEU A 144 0.02 31.81 4.21
CA LEU A 144 0.90 32.47 5.19
C LEU A 144 1.74 33.61 4.57
N ASN A 145 1.17 34.29 3.56
CA ASN A 145 1.62 35.57 3.05
C ASN A 145 0.52 36.63 3.14
N ASP A 146 0.06 36.92 4.37
CA ASP A 146 -0.47 38.25 4.68
C ASP A 146 -0.19 38.56 6.16
N PHE A 147 0.77 39.49 6.38
CA PHE A 147 1.03 40.41 7.51
C PHE A 147 2.51 40.61 7.84
#